data_AF-A0A1W1XCY4-F1
#
_entry.id   AF-A0A1W1XCY4-F1
#
_cell.length_a   1.000
_cell.length_b   1.000
_cell.length_c   1.000
_cell.angle_alpha   90.00
_cell.angle_beta   90.00
_cell.angle_gamma   90.00
#
_symmetry.space_group_name_H-M   'P 1'
#
loop_
_entity.id
_entity.type
_entity.pdbx_description
1 polymer ?
#
loop_
_entity_poly.entity_id
_entity_poly.type
_entity_poly.pdbx_seq_one_letter_code
_entity_poly.pdbx_strand_id
1 'polypeptide(L)'
;MTAAPIRAALFDMDGLMLDTERIACRAWHDAAGQLGITLADEVVLGMVGMHSSKVDAWLISQLGDDAPIHLLREATHERYLQLTEGAIPHKPGLIALLDWLKAQGLPIGVATSTRRSIAEHHLKAAGLWPYFAFAVCGDEIEHPKPAPDIYLKAAGLHGVPPQDCVVFEDSNFGVRAGHSADCRVIMVPDLRQPTPETLALGVAVVPSLVEGLQLLASWQGEA
;
A
#
# COMPACT_ATOMS: atom_id res chain seq x y z
N MET A 1 -3.51 -22.43 -21.55
CA MET A 1 -4.52 -22.42 -20.48
C MET A 1 -4.83 -20.96 -20.20
N THR A 2 -6.08 -20.52 -20.38
CA THR A 2 -6.50 -19.18 -19.97
C THR A 2 -6.41 -19.09 -18.44
N ALA A 3 -5.92 -17.97 -17.91
CA ALA A 3 -5.90 -17.77 -16.46
C ALA A 3 -7.33 -17.86 -15.90
N ALA A 4 -7.49 -18.36 -14.68
CA ALA A 4 -8.79 -18.41 -14.01
C ALA A 4 -9.39 -17.00 -13.88
N PRO A 5 -10.72 -16.82 -13.84
CA PRO A 5 -11.33 -15.50 -13.65
C PRO A 5 -10.93 -14.90 -12.29
N ILE A 6 -10.85 -13.57 -12.21
CA ILE A 6 -10.68 -12.88 -10.92
C ILE A 6 -12.02 -12.87 -10.19
N ARG A 7 -12.01 -13.09 -8.87
CA ARG A 7 -13.20 -13.18 -8.03
C ARG A 7 -13.20 -12.21 -6.85
N ALA A 8 -12.08 -11.54 -6.56
CA ALA A 8 -11.98 -10.48 -5.57
C ALA A 8 -10.82 -9.54 -5.90
N ALA A 9 -10.93 -8.27 -5.48
CA ALA A 9 -9.86 -7.30 -5.58
C ALA A 9 -9.40 -6.85 -4.19
N LEU A 10 -8.08 -6.85 -3.98
CA LEU A 10 -7.42 -6.47 -2.75
C LEU A 10 -6.52 -5.27 -3.03
N PHE A 11 -6.68 -4.20 -2.28
CA PHE A 11 -5.96 -2.95 -2.50
C PHE A 11 -5.03 -2.65 -1.32
N ASP A 12 -3.77 -2.34 -1.61
CA ASP A 12 -3.01 -1.50 -0.67
C ASP A 12 -3.63 -0.09 -0.58
N MET A 13 -3.25 0.71 0.42
CA MET A 13 -3.84 2.03 0.65
C MET A 13 -2.86 3.16 0.35
N ASP A 14 -1.66 3.10 0.93
CA ASP A 14 -0.75 4.24 1.02
C ASP A 14 0.17 4.26 -0.20
N GLY A 15 0.17 5.35 -0.98
CA GLY A 15 0.89 5.43 -2.25
C GLY A 15 0.11 4.86 -3.44
N LEU A 16 -0.78 3.89 -3.21
CA LEU A 16 -1.64 3.30 -4.23
C LEU A 16 -3.03 3.94 -4.36
N MET A 17 -3.81 4.00 -3.28
CA MET A 17 -5.16 4.60 -3.32
C MET A 17 -5.10 6.07 -2.93
N LEU A 18 -4.27 6.38 -1.94
CA LEU A 18 -4.13 7.71 -1.37
C LEU A 18 -2.71 8.21 -1.58
N ASP A 19 -2.54 9.51 -1.86
CA ASP A 19 -1.22 10.13 -2.03
C ASP A 19 -0.52 10.43 -0.68
N THR A 20 -0.65 9.50 0.27
CA THR A 20 -0.19 9.62 1.66
C THR A 20 1.31 9.44 1.82
N GLU A 21 1.98 8.72 0.92
CA GLU A 21 3.43 8.52 0.98
C GLU A 21 4.20 9.83 0.73
N ARG A 22 3.71 10.72 -0.14
CA ARG A 22 4.29 12.07 -0.30
C ARG A 22 4.13 12.92 0.96
N ILE A 23 2.99 12.78 1.62
CA ILE A 23 2.72 13.43 2.90
C ILE A 23 3.65 12.89 3.99
N ALA A 24 3.85 11.57 4.05
CA ALA A 24 4.77 10.92 4.98
C ALA A 24 6.22 11.36 4.74
N CYS A 25 6.68 11.40 3.48
CA CYS A 25 8.01 11.89 3.14
C CYS A 25 8.22 13.33 3.63
N ARG A 26 7.24 14.21 3.38
CA ARG A 26 7.27 15.58 3.89
C ARG A 26 7.33 15.63 5.42
N ALA A 27 6.54 14.80 6.10
CA ALA A 27 6.54 14.75 7.57
C ALA A 27 7.90 14.35 8.13
N TRP A 28 8.57 13.37 7.51
CA TRP A 28 9.94 12.96 7.88
C TRP A 28 10.94 14.11 7.73
N HIS A 29 10.93 14.80 6.60
CA HIS A 29 11.86 15.92 6.35
C HIS A 29 11.58 17.12 7.26
N ASP A 30 10.31 17.48 7.46
CA ASP A 30 9.90 18.56 8.37
C ASP A 30 10.37 18.24 9.81
N ALA A 31 10.16 17.01 10.29
CA ALA A 31 10.58 16.57 11.63
C ALA A 31 12.10 16.51 11.78
N ALA A 32 12.80 15.98 10.79
CA ALA A 32 14.27 15.93 10.79
C ALA A 32 14.87 17.34 10.84
N GLY A 33 14.32 18.29 10.06
CA GLY A 33 14.73 19.68 10.07
C GLY A 33 14.51 20.36 11.44
N GLN A 34 13.38 20.09 12.10
CA GLN A 34 13.10 20.61 13.45
C GLN A 34 14.09 20.10 14.50
N LEU A 35 14.55 18.86 14.36
CA LEU A 35 15.50 18.22 15.28
C LEU A 35 16.97 18.46 14.91
N GLY A 36 17.25 19.15 13.79
CA GLY A 36 18.61 19.36 13.29
C GLY A 36 19.27 18.07 12.77
N ILE A 37 18.48 17.07 12.38
CA ILE A 37 18.94 15.79 11.84
C ILE A 37 19.03 15.89 10.32
N THR A 38 20.18 15.55 9.75
CA THR A 38 20.31 15.38 8.31
C THR A 38 19.72 14.04 7.90
N LEU A 39 18.55 14.07 7.25
CA LEU A 39 17.87 12.89 6.75
C LEU A 39 17.83 12.95 5.21
N ALA A 40 18.61 12.08 4.57
CA ALA A 40 18.68 12.01 3.10
C ALA A 40 17.38 11.45 2.49
N ASP A 41 17.02 11.94 1.31
CA ASP A 41 15.81 11.52 0.60
C ASP A 41 15.78 10.01 0.35
N GLU A 42 16.94 9.40 0.06
CA GLU A 42 17.04 7.95 -0.16
C GLU A 42 16.68 7.13 1.08
N VAL A 43 16.97 7.65 2.28
CA VAL A 43 16.61 7.01 3.55
C VAL A 43 15.11 7.03 3.74
N VAL A 44 14.47 8.16 3.44
CA VAL A 44 13.01 8.33 3.52
C VAL A 44 12.30 7.45 2.49
N LEU A 45 12.76 7.49 1.24
CA LEU A 45 12.23 6.65 0.16
C LEU A 45 12.39 5.16 0.49
N GLY A 46 13.48 4.75 1.13
CA GLY A 46 13.69 3.37 1.58
C GLY A 46 12.62 2.85 2.54
N MET A 47 11.90 3.74 3.23
CA MET A 47 10.80 3.41 4.14
C MET A 47 9.42 3.33 3.47
N VAL A 48 9.28 3.72 2.20
CA VAL A 48 8.00 3.65 1.46
C VAL A 48 7.48 2.21 1.43
N GLY A 49 6.23 2.01 1.89
CA GLY A 49 5.61 0.69 2.06
C GLY A 49 6.22 -0.18 3.16
N MET A 50 7.18 0.31 3.95
CA MET A 50 7.78 -0.44 5.05
C MET A 50 6.84 -0.48 6.25
N HIS A 51 6.67 -1.67 6.83
CA HIS A 51 5.91 -1.79 8.06
C HIS A 51 6.58 -1.06 9.23
N SER A 52 5.76 -0.38 10.05
CA SER A 52 6.21 0.50 11.14
C SER A 52 7.18 -0.14 12.15
N SER A 53 7.14 -1.46 12.34
CA SER A 53 8.03 -2.20 13.24
C SER A 53 9.47 -2.35 12.72
N LYS A 54 9.71 -2.13 11.42
CA LYS A 54 11.05 -2.23 10.81
C LYS A 54 11.73 -0.87 10.65
N VAL A 55 10.97 0.21 10.80
CA VAL A 55 11.44 1.58 10.56
C VAL A 55 12.58 1.96 11.51
N ASP A 56 12.48 1.64 12.79
CA ASP A 56 13.52 2.01 13.76
C ASP A 56 14.85 1.35 13.42
N ALA A 57 14.83 0.04 13.12
CA ALA A 57 16.03 -0.70 12.70
C ALA A 57 16.62 -0.15 11.38
N TRP A 58 15.75 0.22 10.43
CA TRP A 58 16.19 0.88 9.20
C TRP A 58 16.88 2.21 9.50
N LEU A 59 16.26 3.10 10.27
CA LEU A 59 16.83 4.41 10.60
C LEU A 59 18.15 4.29 11.37
N ILE A 60 18.24 3.38 12.34
CA ILE A 60 19.50 3.08 13.06
C ILE A 60 20.58 2.68 12.07
N SER A 61 20.27 1.80 11.10
CA SER A 61 21.25 1.37 10.09
C SER A 61 21.74 2.50 9.19
N GLN A 62 20.96 3.59 9.04
CA GLN A 62 21.29 4.71 8.16
C GLN A 62 21.91 5.91 8.91
N LEU A 63 21.50 6.14 10.16
CA LEU A 63 21.88 7.32 10.95
C LEU A 63 22.85 7.01 12.10
N GLY A 64 23.03 5.74 12.44
CA GLY A 64 23.84 5.27 13.56
C GLY A 64 23.06 5.09 14.86
N ASP A 65 23.66 4.36 15.80
CA ASP A 65 23.03 3.94 17.06
C ASP A 65 22.69 5.10 18.01
N ASP A 66 23.45 6.20 17.94
CA ASP A 66 23.24 7.38 18.80
C ASP A 66 22.18 8.35 18.26
N ALA A 67 21.60 8.07 17.08
CA ALA A 67 20.58 8.93 16.50
C ALA A 67 19.30 8.93 17.36
N PRO A 68 18.64 10.08 17.57
CA PRO A 68 17.46 10.17 18.42
C PRO A 68 16.20 9.67 17.69
N ILE A 69 16.19 8.38 17.31
CA ILE A 69 15.15 7.79 16.47
C ILE A 69 13.77 7.94 17.10
N HIS A 70 13.64 7.78 18.42
CA HIS A 70 12.34 7.94 19.09
C HIS A 70 11.77 9.36 18.93
N LEU A 71 12.60 10.40 19.08
CA LEU A 71 12.19 11.80 18.91
C LEU A 71 11.80 12.06 17.46
N LEU A 72 12.58 11.53 16.51
CA LEU A 72 12.28 11.67 15.09
C LEU A 72 10.96 10.99 14.73
N ARG A 73 10.70 9.80 15.27
CA ARG A 73 9.44 9.06 15.08
C ARG A 73 8.24 9.81 15.63
N GLU A 74 8.36 10.35 16.84
CA GLU A 74 7.31 11.13 17.51
C GLU A 74 7.01 12.41 16.73
N ALA A 75 8.03 13.23 16.45
CA ALA A 75 7.89 14.47 15.69
C ALA A 75 7.32 14.21 14.28
N THR A 76 7.73 13.12 13.62
CA THR A 76 7.18 12.72 12.32
C THR A 76 5.71 12.35 12.44
N HIS A 77 5.33 11.58 13.46
CA HIS A 77 3.94 11.18 13.67
C HIS A 77 3.03 12.39 13.91
N GLU A 78 3.42 13.29 14.80
CA GLU A 78 2.69 14.53 15.06
C GLU A 78 2.55 15.37 13.79
N ARG A 79 3.65 15.52 13.05
CA ARG A 79 3.65 16.29 11.81
C ARG A 79 2.78 15.65 10.73
N TYR A 80 2.81 14.32 10.63
CA TYR A 80 1.98 13.57 9.70
C TYR A 80 0.50 13.79 9.99
N LEU A 81 0.08 13.68 11.25
CA LEU A 81 -1.30 13.93 11.66
C LEU A 81 -1.76 15.34 11.27
N GLN A 82 -0.95 16.37 11.52
CA GLN A 82 -1.27 17.74 11.10
C GLN A 82 -1.44 17.87 9.59
N LEU A 83 -0.61 17.17 8.80
CA LEU A 83 -0.69 17.21 7.35
C LEU A 83 -1.88 16.40 6.80
N THR A 84 -2.40 15.44 7.56
CA THR A 84 -3.56 14.61 7.18
C THR A 84 -4.88 15.02 7.83
N GLU A 85 -4.92 16.13 8.59
CA GLU A 85 -6.17 16.72 9.09
C GLU A 85 -7.14 17.15 7.96
N GLY A 86 -6.60 17.46 6.78
CA GLY A 86 -7.35 17.89 5.60
C GLY A 86 -7.80 16.75 4.68
N ALA A 87 -8.27 17.12 3.49
CA ALA A 87 -8.62 16.15 2.45
C ALA A 87 -7.37 15.40 1.97
N ILE A 88 -7.44 14.07 1.97
CA ILE A 88 -6.38 13.21 1.46
C ILE A 88 -6.65 12.93 -0.03
N PRO A 89 -5.77 13.33 -0.95
CA PRO A 89 -5.99 13.14 -2.38
C PRO A 89 -6.03 11.67 -2.77
N HIS A 90 -6.96 11.32 -3.65
CA HIS A 90 -6.97 10.02 -4.33
C HIS A 90 -5.90 9.96 -5.41
N LYS A 91 -5.36 8.77 -5.66
CA LYS A 91 -4.52 8.54 -6.83
C LYS A 91 -5.37 8.52 -8.12
N PRO A 92 -4.84 9.03 -9.24
CA PRO A 92 -5.58 9.06 -10.51
C PRO A 92 -6.07 7.67 -10.93
N GLY A 93 -7.33 7.60 -11.39
CA GLY A 93 -7.95 6.35 -11.85
C GLY A 93 -8.61 5.49 -10.76
N LEU A 94 -8.37 5.77 -9.48
CA LEU A 94 -8.90 4.96 -8.37
C LEU A 94 -10.43 4.82 -8.42
N ILE A 95 -11.16 5.94 -8.46
CA ILE A 95 -12.62 5.92 -8.39
C ILE A 95 -13.23 5.15 -9.58
N ALA A 96 -12.70 5.37 -10.79
CA ALA A 96 -13.14 4.65 -11.98
C ALA A 96 -12.92 3.13 -11.86
N LEU A 97 -11.78 2.70 -11.30
CA LEU A 97 -11.50 1.29 -11.04
C LEU A 97 -12.44 0.70 -9.98
N LEU A 98 -12.66 1.39 -8.87
CA LEU A 98 -13.56 0.93 -7.81
C LEU A 98 -15.02 0.83 -8.29
N ASP A 99 -15.49 1.83 -9.04
CA ASP A 99 -16.83 1.82 -9.64
C ASP A 99 -16.99 0.68 -10.64
N TRP A 100 -15.97 0.42 -11.46
CA TRP A 100 -15.98 -0.70 -12.40
C TRP A 100 -16.03 -2.06 -11.67
N LEU A 101 -15.19 -2.26 -10.65
CA LEU A 101 -15.20 -3.48 -9.84
C LEU A 101 -16.57 -3.74 -9.22
N LYS A 102 -17.21 -2.69 -8.69
CA LYS A 102 -18.56 -2.76 -8.15
C LYS A 102 -19.59 -3.13 -9.22
N ALA A 103 -19.49 -2.55 -10.42
CA ALA A 103 -20.37 -2.87 -11.55
C ALA A 103 -20.22 -4.33 -12.01
N GLN A 104 -19.02 -4.91 -11.89
CA GLN A 104 -18.76 -6.33 -12.15
C GLN A 104 -19.19 -7.25 -11.00
N GLY A 105 -19.66 -6.71 -9.88
CA GLY A 105 -20.01 -7.50 -8.69
C GLY A 105 -18.79 -8.14 -8.00
N LEU A 106 -17.59 -7.61 -8.23
CA LEU A 106 -16.37 -8.11 -7.60
C LEU A 106 -16.21 -7.49 -6.20
N PRO A 107 -16.11 -8.30 -5.14
CA PRO A 107 -15.91 -7.80 -3.79
C PRO A 107 -14.52 -7.18 -3.64
N ILE A 108 -14.45 -6.09 -2.89
CA ILE A 108 -13.24 -5.29 -2.70
C ILE A 108 -12.84 -5.28 -1.23
N GLY A 109 -11.56 -5.51 -0.93
CA GLY A 109 -10.99 -5.40 0.41
C GLY A 109 -9.72 -4.55 0.42
N VAL A 110 -9.41 -3.96 1.57
CA VAL A 110 -8.15 -3.22 1.79
C VAL A 110 -7.17 -4.07 2.59
N ALA A 111 -5.88 -4.00 2.25
CA ALA A 111 -4.78 -4.68 2.91
C ALA A 111 -3.57 -3.72 3.05
N THR A 112 -3.49 -3.01 4.17
CA THR A 112 -2.51 -1.94 4.41
C THR A 112 -1.56 -2.24 5.57
N SER A 113 -0.30 -1.79 5.47
CA SER A 113 0.66 -1.79 6.59
C SER A 113 0.32 -0.76 7.68
N THR A 114 -0.62 0.14 7.41
CA THR A 114 -1.07 1.17 8.35
C THR A 114 -1.96 0.58 9.44
N ARG A 115 -1.84 1.13 10.66
CA ARG A 115 -2.65 0.71 11.81
C ARG A 115 -4.13 1.00 11.60
N ARG A 116 -5.00 0.16 12.15
CA ARG A 116 -6.47 0.20 12.03
C ARG A 116 -7.06 1.59 12.21
N SER A 117 -6.71 2.27 13.30
CA SER A 117 -7.27 3.59 13.64
C SER A 117 -6.97 4.66 12.57
N ILE A 118 -5.76 4.66 12.02
CA ILE A 118 -5.32 5.60 10.99
C ILE A 118 -5.92 5.23 9.63
N ALA A 119 -5.89 3.95 9.27
CA ALA A 119 -6.45 3.47 8.01
C ALA A 119 -7.95 3.77 7.89
N GLU A 120 -8.73 3.49 8.94
CA GLU A 120 -10.16 3.82 8.93
C GLU A 120 -10.41 5.32 8.83
N HIS A 121 -9.63 6.13 9.55
CA HIS A 121 -9.74 7.58 9.48
C HIS A 121 -9.51 8.07 8.04
N HIS A 122 -8.41 7.65 7.40
CA HIS A 122 -8.07 8.04 6.03
C HIS A 122 -9.13 7.58 5.02
N LEU A 123 -9.55 6.31 5.08
CA LEU A 123 -10.56 5.77 4.16
C LEU A 123 -11.91 6.48 4.30
N LYS A 124 -12.29 6.88 5.53
CA LYS A 124 -13.52 7.65 5.77
C LYS A 124 -13.38 9.09 5.31
N ALA A 125 -12.28 9.76 5.64
CA ALA A 125 -11.99 11.15 5.22
C ALA A 125 -11.90 11.28 3.69
N ALA A 126 -11.38 10.26 3.02
CA ALA A 126 -11.32 10.16 1.56
C ALA A 126 -12.63 9.70 0.91
N GLY A 127 -13.68 9.37 1.69
CA GLY A 127 -14.96 8.88 1.15
C GLY A 127 -14.90 7.49 0.50
N LEU A 128 -13.85 6.71 0.78
CA LEU A 128 -13.63 5.41 0.16
C LEU A 128 -14.20 4.23 0.96
N TRP A 129 -14.41 4.39 2.27
CA TRP A 129 -14.92 3.32 3.15
C TRP A 129 -16.13 2.53 2.59
N PRO A 130 -17.13 3.16 1.94
CA PRO A 130 -18.29 2.45 1.39
C PRO A 130 -17.98 1.48 0.24
N TYR A 131 -16.80 1.51 -0.35
CA TYR A 131 -16.41 0.59 -1.43
C TYR A 131 -15.95 -0.78 -0.93
N PHE A 132 -15.55 -0.90 0.33
CA PHE A 132 -14.85 -2.08 0.84
C PHE A 132 -15.71 -2.89 1.79
N ALA A 133 -15.62 -4.22 1.68
CA ALA A 133 -16.24 -5.12 2.64
C ALA A 133 -15.54 -5.08 4.01
N PHE A 134 -14.22 -4.85 3.99
CA PHE A 134 -13.36 -4.77 5.17
C PHE A 134 -12.04 -4.08 4.83
N ALA A 135 -11.29 -3.75 5.88
CA ALA A 135 -9.86 -3.50 5.80
C ALA A 135 -9.11 -4.48 6.71
N VAL A 136 -7.97 -4.98 6.27
CA VAL A 136 -6.97 -5.69 7.09
C VAL A 136 -5.80 -4.73 7.28
N CYS A 137 -5.44 -4.49 8.55
CA CYS A 137 -4.50 -3.45 8.93
C CYS A 137 -3.21 -4.04 9.54
N GLY A 138 -2.13 -3.25 9.54
CA GLY A 138 -0.79 -3.72 9.89
C GLY A 138 -0.66 -4.20 11.34
N ASP A 139 -1.49 -3.67 12.25
CA ASP A 139 -1.58 -4.06 13.66
C ASP A 139 -2.36 -5.36 13.90
N GLU A 140 -2.82 -6.04 12.84
CA GLU A 140 -3.63 -7.25 12.93
C GLU A 140 -2.97 -8.49 12.30
N ILE A 141 -1.69 -8.37 11.97
CA ILE A 141 -0.91 -9.36 11.23
C ILE A 141 0.36 -9.71 12.01
N GLU A 142 0.64 -11.00 12.11
CA GLU A 142 1.84 -11.51 12.79
C GLU A 142 3.11 -11.22 11.98
N HIS A 143 3.12 -11.57 10.69
CA HIS A 143 4.24 -11.30 9.80
C HIS A 143 3.88 -10.22 8.76
N PRO A 144 4.42 -8.99 8.89
CA PRO A 144 4.10 -7.92 7.97
C PRO A 144 4.74 -8.12 6.59
N LYS A 145 4.26 -7.34 5.60
CA LYS A 145 4.87 -7.26 4.25
C LYS A 145 6.41 -7.19 4.37
N PRO A 146 7.17 -8.01 3.61
CA PRO A 146 6.77 -8.78 2.42
C PRO A 146 6.22 -10.20 2.69
N ALA A 147 5.91 -10.56 3.94
CA ALA A 147 5.24 -11.83 4.20
C ALA A 147 3.78 -11.80 3.67
N PRO A 148 3.21 -12.95 3.27
CA PRO A 148 1.93 -13.01 2.55
C PRO A 148 0.70 -12.86 3.46
N ASP A 149 0.88 -12.90 4.78
CA ASP A 149 -0.16 -13.01 5.80
C ASP A 149 -1.34 -12.04 5.60
N ILE A 150 -1.05 -10.78 5.25
CA ILE A 150 -2.09 -9.76 5.06
C ILE A 150 -3.03 -10.06 3.89
N TYR A 151 -2.48 -10.58 2.79
CA TYR A 151 -3.25 -10.93 1.60
C TYR A 151 -3.95 -12.27 1.74
N LEU A 152 -3.32 -13.24 2.43
CA LEU A 152 -3.98 -14.50 2.79
C LEU A 152 -5.20 -14.26 3.68
N LYS A 153 -5.06 -13.39 4.70
CA LYS A 153 -6.17 -13.00 5.57
C LYS A 153 -7.28 -12.29 4.78
N ALA A 154 -6.92 -11.33 3.93
CA ALA A 154 -7.89 -10.59 3.12
C ALA A 154 -8.64 -11.50 2.12
N ALA A 155 -7.94 -12.38 1.41
CA ALA A 155 -8.57 -13.38 0.54
C ALA A 155 -9.53 -14.30 1.33
N GLY A 156 -9.10 -14.76 2.51
CA GLY A 156 -9.92 -15.56 3.41
C GLY A 156 -11.20 -14.88 3.89
N LEU A 157 -11.16 -13.57 4.18
CA LEU A 157 -12.34 -12.78 4.56
C LEU A 157 -13.38 -12.68 3.43
N HIS A 158 -12.94 -12.70 2.17
CA HIS A 158 -13.84 -12.80 1.01
C HIS A 158 -14.30 -14.24 0.73
N GLY A 159 -13.70 -15.25 1.37
CA GLY A 159 -13.92 -16.65 1.04
C GLY A 159 -13.44 -17.04 -0.36
N VAL A 160 -12.44 -16.33 -0.88
CA VAL A 160 -11.90 -16.51 -2.24
C VAL A 160 -10.47 -17.07 -2.16
N PRO A 161 -10.12 -18.10 -2.97
CA PRO A 161 -8.74 -18.57 -3.06
C PRO A 161 -7.78 -17.44 -3.50
N PRO A 162 -6.55 -17.36 -2.96
CA PRO A 162 -5.62 -16.28 -3.31
C PRO A 162 -5.34 -16.16 -4.82
N GLN A 163 -5.19 -17.27 -5.55
CA GLN A 163 -5.02 -17.32 -7.01
C GLN A 163 -6.16 -16.69 -7.82
N ASP A 164 -7.35 -16.57 -7.22
CA ASP A 164 -8.53 -15.93 -7.80
C ASP A 164 -8.63 -14.45 -7.38
N CYS A 165 -7.70 -13.93 -6.57
CA CYS A 165 -7.64 -12.53 -6.16
C CYS A 165 -6.68 -11.73 -7.07
N VAL A 166 -7.04 -10.46 -7.32
CA VAL A 166 -6.10 -9.45 -7.84
C VAL A 166 -5.68 -8.56 -6.69
N VAL A 167 -4.38 -8.33 -6.56
CA VAL A 167 -3.78 -7.36 -5.65
C VAL A 167 -3.31 -6.16 -6.47
N PHE A 168 -3.73 -4.96 -6.09
CA PHE A 168 -3.12 -3.72 -6.55
C PHE A 168 -2.16 -3.22 -5.47
N GLU A 169 -0.94 -2.84 -5.88
CA GLU A 169 0.16 -2.44 -4.99
C GLU A 169 1.06 -1.41 -5.66
N ASP A 170 1.69 -0.52 -4.90
CA ASP A 170 2.71 0.42 -5.40
C ASP A 170 4.12 0.05 -4.91
N SER A 171 4.23 -0.74 -3.83
CA SER A 171 5.47 -0.97 -3.12
C SER A 171 6.12 -2.33 -3.44
N ASN A 172 7.45 -2.37 -3.40
CA ASN A 172 8.19 -3.63 -3.58
C ASN A 172 7.90 -4.66 -2.48
N PHE A 173 7.69 -4.22 -1.23
CA PHE A 173 7.33 -5.11 -0.13
C PHE A 173 5.95 -5.74 -0.35
N GLY A 174 5.02 -4.92 -0.80
CA GLY A 174 3.66 -5.30 -1.09
C GLY A 174 3.51 -6.24 -2.26
N VAL A 175 4.18 -5.96 -3.37
CA VAL A 175 4.20 -6.88 -4.53
C VAL A 175 4.72 -8.25 -4.14
N ARG A 176 5.81 -8.30 -3.36
CA ARG A 176 6.35 -9.56 -2.84
C ARG A 176 5.35 -10.29 -1.96
N ALA A 177 4.66 -9.59 -1.06
CA ALA A 177 3.63 -10.19 -0.22
C ALA A 177 2.46 -10.75 -1.03
N GLY A 178 1.95 -10.00 -2.02
CA GLY A 178 0.86 -10.44 -2.89
C GLY A 178 1.24 -11.66 -3.72
N HIS A 179 2.44 -11.63 -4.32
CA HIS A 179 2.96 -12.74 -5.10
C HIS A 179 3.21 -13.99 -4.23
N SER A 180 3.80 -13.83 -3.04
CA SER A 180 4.01 -14.93 -2.09
C SER A 180 2.71 -15.51 -1.53
N ALA A 181 1.61 -14.76 -1.59
CA ALA A 181 0.28 -15.26 -1.25
C ALA A 181 -0.37 -16.05 -2.40
N ASP A 182 0.29 -16.17 -3.56
CA ASP A 182 -0.25 -16.73 -4.81
C ASP A 182 -1.34 -15.86 -5.47
N CYS A 183 -1.45 -14.59 -5.09
CA CYS A 183 -2.36 -13.65 -5.75
C CYS A 183 -1.78 -13.19 -7.10
N ARG A 184 -2.67 -12.81 -8.03
CA ARG A 184 -2.26 -12.03 -9.21
C ARG A 184 -2.00 -10.59 -8.80
N VAL A 185 -0.82 -10.06 -9.10
CA VAL A 185 -0.43 -8.71 -8.67
C VAL A 185 -0.34 -7.77 -9.87
N ILE A 186 -0.94 -6.59 -9.73
CA ILE A 186 -0.74 -5.42 -10.60
C ILE A 186 -0.02 -4.37 -9.77
N MET A 187 1.23 -4.11 -10.12
CA MET A 187 2.02 -3.04 -9.52
C MET A 187 1.76 -1.72 -10.24
N VAL A 188 1.50 -0.66 -9.48
CA VAL A 188 1.36 0.72 -9.93
C VAL A 188 2.40 1.58 -9.18
N PRO A 189 3.65 1.66 -9.67
CA PRO A 189 4.71 2.36 -8.96
C PRO A 189 4.41 3.85 -8.79
N ASP A 190 4.72 4.40 -7.61
CA ASP A 190 4.65 5.85 -7.34
C ASP A 190 6.04 6.40 -7.01
N LEU A 191 6.37 6.55 -5.72
CA LEU A 191 7.65 7.13 -5.29
C LEU A 191 8.84 6.19 -5.50
N ARG A 192 8.59 4.88 -5.56
CA ARG A 192 9.61 3.87 -5.73
C ARG A 192 9.34 3.00 -6.94
N GLN A 193 10.37 2.89 -7.77
CA GLN A 193 10.36 1.98 -8.91
C GLN A 193 10.54 0.52 -8.43
N PRO A 194 10.04 -0.46 -9.21
CA PRO A 194 10.28 -1.87 -8.91
C PRO A 194 11.78 -2.18 -8.90
N THR A 195 12.23 -2.96 -7.92
CA THR A 195 13.60 -3.47 -7.90
C THR A 195 13.75 -4.64 -8.89
N PRO A 196 14.98 -5.01 -9.27
CA PRO A 196 15.22 -6.18 -10.11
C PRO A 196 14.59 -7.47 -9.56
N GLU A 197 14.57 -7.64 -8.24
CA GLU A 197 13.96 -8.81 -7.59
C GLU A 197 12.44 -8.83 -7.76
N THR A 198 11.79 -7.66 -7.68
CA THR A 198 10.35 -7.52 -7.91
C THR A 198 10.00 -7.76 -9.37
N LEU A 199 10.80 -7.23 -10.31
CA LEU A 199 10.61 -7.48 -11.74
C LEU A 199 10.79 -8.97 -12.10
N ALA A 200 11.72 -9.66 -11.43
CA ALA A 200 11.96 -11.08 -11.65
C ALA A 200 10.77 -11.97 -11.25
N LEU A 201 9.81 -11.46 -10.47
CA LEU A 201 8.55 -12.17 -10.16
C LEU A 201 7.59 -12.23 -11.35
N GLY A 202 7.82 -11.46 -12.43
CA GLY A 202 6.97 -11.46 -13.62
C GLY A 202 5.56 -10.89 -13.40
N VAL A 203 5.37 -10.08 -12.34
CA VAL A 203 4.10 -9.39 -12.08
C VAL A 203 3.84 -8.31 -13.13
N ALA A 204 2.58 -7.95 -13.34
CA ALA A 204 2.25 -6.83 -14.20
C ALA A 204 2.68 -5.51 -13.54
N VAL A 205 3.34 -4.62 -14.30
CA VAL A 205 3.69 -3.27 -13.85
C VAL A 205 3.08 -2.29 -14.83
N VAL A 206 2.25 -1.38 -14.33
CA VAL A 206 1.51 -0.40 -15.13
C VAL A 206 1.70 1.01 -14.54
N PRO A 207 1.62 2.08 -15.36
CA PRO A 207 1.98 3.42 -14.92
C PRO A 207 0.88 4.11 -14.07
N SER A 208 -0.36 3.63 -14.12
CA SER A 208 -1.44 4.16 -13.29
C SER A 208 -2.56 3.15 -13.06
N LEU A 209 -3.50 3.47 -12.16
CA LEU A 209 -4.71 2.67 -11.94
C LEU A 209 -5.64 2.66 -13.16
N VAL A 210 -5.51 3.61 -14.10
CA VAL A 210 -6.25 3.59 -15.37
C VAL A 210 -5.80 2.41 -16.24
N GLU A 211 -4.50 2.23 -16.42
CA GLU A 211 -3.95 1.08 -17.13
C GLU A 211 -4.14 -0.21 -16.34
N GLY A 212 -4.12 -0.13 -15.00
CA GLY A 212 -4.46 -1.25 -14.12
C GLY A 212 -5.89 -1.76 -14.35
N LEU A 213 -6.85 -0.84 -14.48
CA LEU A 213 -8.23 -1.16 -14.84
C LEU A 213 -8.32 -1.81 -16.22
N GLN A 214 -7.67 -1.23 -17.24
CA GLN A 214 -7.69 -1.77 -18.61
C GLN A 214 -7.12 -3.19 -18.65
N LEU A 215 -6.02 -3.43 -17.94
CA LEU A 215 -5.40 -4.74 -17.83
C LEU A 215 -6.33 -5.74 -17.14
N LEU A 216 -6.92 -5.37 -16.00
CA LEU A 216 -7.85 -6.23 -15.27
C LEU A 216 -9.09 -6.56 -16.11
N ALA A 217 -9.65 -5.59 -16.83
CA ALA A 217 -10.77 -5.80 -17.73
C ALA A 217 -10.44 -6.83 -18.82
N SER A 218 -9.20 -6.80 -19.36
CA SER A 218 -8.75 -7.79 -20.34
C SER A 218 -8.69 -9.23 -19.79
N TRP A 219 -8.48 -9.39 -18.48
CA TRP A 219 -8.44 -10.72 -17.83
C TRP A 219 -9.81 -11.33 -17.60
N GLN A 220 -10.84 -10.50 -17.44
CA GLN A 220 -12.22 -10.97 -17.22
C GLN A 220 -12.92 -11.38 -18.51
N GLY A 221 -12.33 -11.05 -19.67
CA GLY A 221 -13.00 -11.13 -20.96
C GLY A 221 -14.03 -10.01 -21.09
N GLU A 222 -14.08 -9.34 -22.25
CA GLU A 222 -15.24 -8.53 -22.57
C GLU A 222 -16.48 -9.44 -22.51
N ALA A 223 -17.43 -9.08 -21.64
CA ALA A 223 -18.72 -9.77 -21.53
C ALA A 223 -19.49 -9.76 -22.86
#